data_AF-A0A7U4TH75-F1
#
_entry.id   AF-A0A7U4TH75-F1
#
_cell.length_a   1.000
_cell.length_b   1.000
_cell.length_c   1.000
_cell.angle_alpha   90.00
_cell.angle_beta   90.00
_cell.angle_gamma   90.00
#
_symmetry.space_group_name_H-M   'P 1'
#
loop_
_entity.id
_entity.type
_entity.pdbx_description
1 polymer ?
#
loop_
_entity_poly.entity_id
_entity_poly.type
_entity_poly.pdbx_seq_one_letter_code
_entity_poly.pdbx_strand_id
1 'polypeptide(L)'
;MRKYYFILLISAIVLIVVQVYAQQKPPVELLEIRDSKFEQFGPYRHPPVWFSHELHAEEYQVTCNSCHHLYKNGQNIWTPKREVQECSDCHGKTKQELTIAYHMKCWGCHKRIKEIYLPADVPTIECDRCHIEKTKVSKEEKRIQKKLRHKQKKVEEIIKHLKIKGFYR
;
A
#
# COMPACT_ATOMS: atom_id res chain seq x y z
N MET A 1 -4.75 47.31 -28.11
CA MET A 1 -5.34 46.93 -26.81
C MET A 1 -5.97 45.53 -26.84
N ARG A 2 -7.07 45.30 -27.57
CA ARG A 2 -7.83 44.03 -27.56
C ARG A 2 -7.04 42.75 -27.94
N LYS A 3 -6.08 42.86 -28.87
CA LYS A 3 -5.19 41.73 -29.27
C LYS A 3 -4.21 41.31 -28.16
N TYR A 4 -3.68 42.25 -27.38
CA TYR A 4 -2.77 41.94 -26.27
C TYR A 4 -3.50 41.27 -25.11
N TYR A 5 -4.75 41.65 -24.84
CA TYR A 5 -5.61 40.95 -23.88
C TYR A 5 -5.88 39.50 -24.28
N PHE A 6 -6.10 39.22 -25.57
CA PHE A 6 -6.28 37.85 -26.06
C PHE A 6 -5.02 36.99 -25.88
N ILE A 7 -3.83 37.53 -26.17
CA ILE A 7 -2.55 36.82 -25.99
C ILE A 7 -2.29 36.53 -24.52
N LEU A 8 -2.50 37.51 -23.63
CA LEU A 8 -2.36 37.33 -22.18
C LEU A 8 -3.33 36.27 -21.65
N LEU A 9 -4.58 36.26 -22.12
CA LEU A 9 -5.59 35.29 -21.71
C LEU A 9 -5.24 33.86 -22.15
N ILE A 10 -4.75 33.68 -23.38
CA ILE A 10 -4.26 32.37 -23.86
C ILE A 10 -3.06 31.92 -23.05
N SER A 11 -2.10 32.81 -22.78
CA SER A 11 -0.91 32.47 -21.99
C SER A 11 -1.25 32.04 -20.57
N ALA A 12 -2.25 32.68 -19.94
CA ALA A 12 -2.74 32.31 -18.62
C ALA A 12 -3.42 30.93 -18.63
N ILE A 13 -4.23 30.62 -19.66
CA ILE A 13 -4.86 29.29 -19.81
C ILE A 13 -3.79 28.21 -19.99
N VAL A 14 -2.78 28.45 -20.84
CA VAL A 14 -1.68 27.50 -21.05
C VAL A 14 -0.91 27.27 -19.75
N LEU A 15 -0.60 28.32 -18.98
CA LEU A 15 0.05 28.20 -17.68
C LEU A 15 -0.79 27.38 -16.69
N ILE A 16 -2.10 27.61 -16.62
CA ILE A 16 -3.01 26.84 -15.76
C ILE A 16 -3.02 25.38 -16.19
N VAL A 17 -3.12 25.08 -17.48
CA VAL A 17 -3.11 23.71 -18.00
C VAL A 17 -1.78 23.02 -17.65
N VAL A 18 -0.65 23.68 -17.87
CA VAL A 18 0.68 23.14 -17.51
C VAL A 18 0.79 22.88 -16.01
N GLN A 19 0.32 23.80 -15.16
CA GLN A 19 0.30 23.59 -13.71
C GLN A 19 -0.59 22.41 -13.31
N VAL A 20 -1.77 22.25 -13.92
CA VAL A 20 -2.67 21.11 -13.67
C VAL A 20 -2.00 19.79 -14.09
N TYR A 21 -1.35 19.75 -15.25
CA TYR A 21 -0.61 18.56 -15.71
C TYR A 21 0.57 18.23 -14.79
N ALA A 22 1.36 19.23 -14.37
CA ALA A 22 2.48 19.04 -13.45
C ALA A 22 2.06 18.54 -12.05
N GLN A 23 0.81 18.79 -11.65
CA GLN A 23 0.26 18.33 -10.38
C GLN A 23 -0.36 16.92 -10.44
N GLN A 24 -0.45 16.29 -11.62
CA GLN A 24 -0.95 14.93 -11.72
C GLN A 24 0.06 13.96 -11.10
N LYS A 25 -0.34 13.32 -9.99
CA LYS A 25 0.40 12.20 -9.41
C LYS A 25 0.44 11.04 -10.40
N PRO A 26 1.54 10.24 -10.43
CA PRO A 26 1.56 9.01 -11.20
C PRO A 26 0.38 8.10 -10.83
N PRO A 27 -0.06 7.24 -11.76
CA PRO A 27 -1.11 6.27 -11.45
C PRO A 27 -0.63 5.32 -10.35
N VAL A 28 -1.53 4.96 -9.43
CA VAL A 28 -1.27 3.92 -8.44
C VAL A 28 -0.91 2.62 -9.14
N GLU A 29 0.28 2.11 -8.84
CA GLU A 29 0.72 0.78 -9.25
C GLU A 29 0.32 -0.26 -8.21
N LEU A 30 -0.39 -1.31 -8.65
CA LEU A 30 -0.70 -2.50 -7.85
C LEU A 30 0.12 -3.69 -8.34
N LEU A 31 1.02 -4.14 -7.47
CA LEU A 31 1.83 -5.35 -7.65
C LEU A 31 1.04 -6.57 -7.16
N GLU A 32 1.17 -7.68 -7.89
CA GLU A 32 0.68 -8.96 -7.42
C GLU A 32 1.64 -9.54 -6.37
N ILE A 33 1.16 -9.81 -5.16
CA ILE A 33 1.95 -10.55 -4.17
C ILE A 33 1.94 -12.02 -4.57
N ARG A 34 3.11 -12.53 -4.96
CA ARG A 34 3.36 -13.94 -5.23
C ARG A 34 4.51 -14.42 -4.37
N ASP A 35 4.18 -15.20 -3.34
CA ASP A 35 5.18 -15.97 -2.58
C ASP A 35 5.22 -17.38 -3.17
N SER A 36 6.40 -17.78 -3.64
CA SER A 36 6.61 -19.00 -4.42
C SER A 36 6.13 -20.27 -3.70
N LYS A 37 6.13 -20.27 -2.37
CA LYS A 37 5.78 -21.46 -1.58
C LYS A 37 4.30 -21.79 -1.60
N PHE A 38 3.42 -20.84 -1.92
CA PHE A 38 1.98 -21.12 -1.98
C PHE A 38 1.60 -22.14 -3.06
N GLU A 39 2.34 -22.18 -4.17
CA GLU A 39 2.12 -23.16 -5.25
C GLU A 39 2.32 -24.60 -4.77
N GLN A 40 3.20 -24.80 -3.77
CA GLN A 40 3.49 -26.11 -3.18
C GLN A 40 2.40 -26.56 -2.19
N PHE A 41 1.56 -25.65 -1.69
CA PHE A 41 0.49 -25.96 -0.74
C PHE A 41 -0.85 -26.30 -1.41
N GLY A 42 -0.85 -26.58 -2.71
CA GLY A 42 -2.05 -26.86 -3.48
C GLY A 42 -2.89 -25.62 -3.78
N PRO A 43 -4.13 -25.79 -4.27
CA PRO A 43 -4.86 -24.71 -4.92
C PRO A 43 -5.14 -23.51 -4.00
N TYR A 44 -5.16 -22.34 -4.62
CA TYR A 44 -5.59 -21.10 -3.98
C TYR A 44 -7.09 -21.12 -3.74
N ARG A 45 -7.52 -20.68 -2.55
CA ARG A 45 -8.95 -20.49 -2.21
C ARG A 45 -9.49 -19.11 -2.60
N HIS A 46 -8.58 -18.16 -2.81
CA HIS A 46 -8.90 -16.77 -3.12
C HIS A 46 -8.02 -16.28 -4.29
N PRO A 47 -8.44 -15.24 -5.02
CA PRO A 47 -7.57 -14.53 -5.96
C PRO A 47 -6.26 -14.05 -5.29
N PRO A 48 -5.22 -13.73 -6.07
CA PRO A 48 -4.01 -13.14 -5.52
C PRO A 48 -4.28 -11.80 -4.84
N VAL A 49 -3.38 -11.40 -3.95
CA VAL A 49 -3.44 -10.09 -3.30
C VAL A 49 -2.73 -9.06 -4.16
N TRP A 50 -3.38 -7.91 -4.36
CA TRP A 50 -2.81 -6.77 -5.07
C TRP A 50 -2.40 -5.68 -4.09
N PHE A 51 -1.17 -5.18 -4.22
CA PHE A 51 -0.53 -4.34 -3.23
C PHE A 51 0.31 -3.24 -3.89
N SER A 52 0.21 -2.01 -3.39
CA SER A 52 1.10 -0.93 -3.83
C SER A 52 2.23 -0.72 -2.84
N HIS A 53 3.47 -1.06 -3.22
CA HIS A 53 4.64 -0.80 -2.38
C HIS A 53 4.88 0.70 -2.22
N GLU A 54 4.82 1.46 -3.31
CA GLU A 54 5.04 2.92 -3.32
C GLU A 54 4.05 3.65 -2.42
N LEU A 55 2.77 3.30 -2.43
CA LEU A 55 1.81 3.97 -1.53
C LEU A 55 2.12 3.73 -0.06
N HIS A 56 2.51 2.52 0.31
CA HIS A 56 2.84 2.23 1.70
C HIS A 56 4.15 2.89 2.12
N ALA A 57 5.20 2.75 1.31
CA ALA A 57 6.54 3.21 1.64
C ALA A 57 6.72 4.73 1.48
N GLU A 58 6.19 5.32 0.40
CA GLU A 58 6.45 6.71 0.03
C GLU A 58 5.30 7.65 0.43
N GLU A 59 4.06 7.32 0.06
CA GLU A 59 2.91 8.19 0.34
C GLU A 59 2.54 8.17 1.82
N TYR A 60 2.45 6.97 2.43
CA TYR A 60 2.11 6.79 3.84
C TYR A 60 3.31 6.70 4.77
N GLN A 61 4.54 6.68 4.23
CA GLN A 61 5.79 6.65 4.99
C GLN A 61 5.87 5.51 6.01
N VAL A 62 5.32 4.34 5.65
CA VAL A 62 5.50 3.12 6.43
C VAL A 62 6.95 2.68 6.34
N THR A 63 7.63 2.64 7.49
CA THR A 63 9.02 2.21 7.58
C THR A 63 9.25 0.82 6.99
N CYS A 64 10.35 0.62 6.25
CA CYS A 64 10.66 -0.66 5.61
C CYS A 64 10.68 -1.84 6.61
N ASN A 65 11.20 -1.59 7.82
CA ASN A 65 11.31 -2.59 8.88
C ASN A 65 9.96 -2.97 9.53
N SER A 66 8.89 -2.26 9.18
CA SER A 66 7.55 -2.65 9.56
C SER A 66 7.17 -3.94 8.87
N CYS A 67 7.46 -4.10 7.57
CA CYS A 67 7.13 -5.31 6.82
C CYS A 67 8.31 -6.26 6.70
N HIS A 68 9.49 -5.74 6.32
CA HIS A 68 10.69 -6.54 6.19
C HIS A 68 11.40 -6.66 7.53
N HIS A 69 11.55 -7.87 8.03
CA HIS A 69 12.12 -8.09 9.34
C HIS A 69 13.04 -9.29 9.36
N LEU A 70 14.03 -9.22 10.24
CA LEU A 70 14.90 -10.33 10.56
C LEU A 70 15.27 -10.18 12.02
N TYR A 71 14.74 -11.05 12.87
CA TYR A 71 14.97 -10.96 14.30
C TYR A 71 16.15 -11.82 14.71
N LYS A 72 17.10 -11.21 15.44
CA LYS A 72 18.19 -11.91 16.12
C LYS A 72 18.25 -11.41 17.56
N ASN A 73 18.17 -12.32 18.53
CA ASN A 73 18.16 -11.98 19.97
C ASN A 73 17.10 -10.93 20.33
N GLY A 74 15.89 -11.04 19.77
CA GLY A 74 14.77 -10.12 20.01
C GLY A 74 14.89 -8.75 19.33
N GLN A 75 15.96 -8.49 18.57
CA GLN A 75 16.14 -7.23 17.84
C GLN A 75 15.95 -7.44 16.35
N ASN A 76 15.20 -6.54 15.70
CA ASN A 76 15.10 -6.53 14.25
C ASN A 76 16.39 -5.94 13.67
N ILE A 77 17.18 -6.78 13.02
CA ILE A 77 18.48 -6.43 12.41
C ILE A 77 18.37 -6.23 10.89
N TRP A 78 17.15 -6.25 10.35
CA TRP A 78 16.93 -6.03 8.92
C TRP A 78 17.14 -4.56 8.54
N THR A 79 17.75 -4.33 7.38
CA THR A 79 18.00 -2.99 6.82
C THR A 79 17.70 -3.00 5.32
N PRO A 80 17.33 -1.87 4.69
CA PRO A 80 17.09 -1.79 3.25
C PRO A 80 18.26 -2.20 2.35
N LYS A 81 19.49 -2.27 2.89
CA LYS A 81 20.67 -2.76 2.17
C LYS A 81 20.74 -4.28 2.04
N ARG A 82 19.91 -5.01 2.78
CA ARG A 82 19.84 -6.47 2.71
C ARG A 82 18.88 -6.87 1.59
N GLU A 83 19.13 -8.02 0.99
CA GLU A 83 18.18 -8.63 0.08
C GLU A 83 16.81 -8.85 0.76
N VAL A 84 15.77 -8.66 -0.02
CA VAL A 84 14.40 -8.94 0.41
C VAL A 84 14.19 -10.44 0.31
N GLN A 85 13.75 -11.03 1.43
CA GLN A 85 13.38 -12.44 1.54
C GLN A 85 11.87 -12.62 1.35
N GLU A 86 11.46 -13.77 0.84
CA GLU A 86 10.05 -14.14 0.85
C GLU A 86 9.60 -14.38 2.29
N CYS A 87 8.31 -14.14 2.58
CA CYS A 87 7.78 -14.43 3.91
C CYS A 87 7.95 -15.92 4.25
N SER A 88 7.80 -16.78 3.23
CA SER A 88 7.89 -18.23 3.36
C SER A 88 9.29 -18.78 3.62
N ASP A 89 10.34 -17.99 3.44
CA ASP A 89 11.71 -18.36 3.81
C ASP A 89 11.79 -18.67 5.32
N CYS A 90 11.01 -17.96 6.13
CA CYS A 90 10.93 -18.16 7.59
C CYS A 90 9.56 -18.64 8.08
N HIS A 91 8.46 -18.12 7.50
CA HIS A 91 7.08 -18.40 7.92
C HIS A 91 6.37 -19.46 7.05
N GLY A 92 7.13 -20.25 6.30
CA GLY A 92 6.60 -21.17 5.31
C GLY A 92 6.54 -22.63 5.74
N LYS A 93 6.56 -23.00 7.03
CA LYS A 93 6.53 -24.44 7.39
C LYS A 93 5.19 -25.07 7.02
N THR A 94 4.11 -24.29 7.07
CA THR A 94 2.78 -24.71 6.64
C THR A 94 2.06 -23.59 5.89
N LYS A 95 1.06 -23.94 5.07
CA LYS A 95 0.15 -22.97 4.44
C LYS A 95 -0.48 -22.04 5.46
N GLN A 96 -0.88 -22.58 6.61
CA GLN A 96 -1.52 -21.83 7.68
C GLN A 96 -0.57 -20.79 8.29
N GLU A 97 0.67 -21.18 8.60
CA GLU A 97 1.69 -20.26 9.13
C GLU A 97 1.93 -19.09 8.18
N LEU A 98 2.14 -19.38 6.89
CA LEU A 98 2.40 -18.35 5.89
C LEU A 98 1.20 -17.41 5.70
N THR A 99 0.00 -17.98 5.69
CA THR A 99 -1.25 -17.20 5.62
C THR A 99 -1.40 -16.27 6.82
N ILE A 100 -1.10 -16.76 8.02
CA ILE A 100 -1.14 -15.96 9.25
C ILE A 100 -0.08 -14.86 9.20
N ALA A 101 1.13 -15.13 8.72
CA ALA A 101 2.18 -14.11 8.59
C ALA A 101 1.72 -12.94 7.70
N TYR A 102 1.16 -13.23 6.52
CA TYR A 102 0.60 -12.21 5.63
C TYR A 102 -0.58 -11.47 6.27
N HIS A 103 -1.58 -12.19 6.79
CA HIS A 103 -2.77 -11.56 7.37
C HIS A 103 -2.41 -10.70 8.58
N MET A 104 -1.61 -11.19 9.52
CA MET A 104 -1.25 -10.40 10.69
C MET A 104 -0.43 -9.16 10.30
N LYS A 105 0.46 -9.27 9.30
CA LYS A 105 1.25 -8.12 8.83
C LYS A 105 0.41 -7.06 8.12
N CYS A 106 -0.45 -7.48 7.19
CA CYS A 106 -1.28 -6.58 6.38
C CYS A 106 -2.56 -6.17 7.11
N TRP A 107 -3.46 -7.13 7.37
CA TRP A 107 -4.75 -6.89 8.02
C TRP A 107 -4.57 -6.33 9.43
N GLY A 108 -3.61 -6.82 10.20
CA GLY A 108 -3.41 -6.34 11.56
C GLY A 108 -3.07 -4.84 11.62
N CYS A 109 -2.28 -4.33 10.68
CA CYS A 109 -1.98 -2.90 10.61
C CYS A 109 -3.25 -2.09 10.29
N HIS A 110 -3.98 -2.52 9.26
CA HIS A 110 -5.22 -1.87 8.84
C HIS A 110 -6.27 -1.87 9.94
N LYS A 111 -6.42 -2.99 10.66
CA LYS A 111 -7.34 -3.11 11.80
C LYS A 111 -7.04 -2.05 12.86
N ARG A 112 -5.79 -1.88 13.27
CA ARG A 112 -5.41 -0.85 14.26
C ARG A 112 -5.70 0.57 13.78
N ILE A 113 -5.43 0.86 12.51
CA ILE A 113 -5.78 2.17 11.93
C ILE A 113 -7.30 2.40 12.02
N LYS A 114 -8.09 1.37 11.67
CA LYS A 114 -9.57 1.43 11.72
C LYS A 114 -10.11 1.58 13.15
N GLU A 115 -9.48 0.93 14.13
CA GLU A 115 -9.82 1.05 15.56
C GLU A 115 -9.54 2.47 16.09
N ILE A 116 -8.45 3.10 15.67
CA ILE A 116 -8.10 4.48 16.07
C ILE A 116 -8.96 5.51 15.32
N TYR A 117 -9.26 5.25 14.05
CA TYR A 117 -10.04 6.16 13.20
C TYR A 117 -10.99 5.39 12.29
N LEU A 118 -12.22 5.22 12.77
CA LEU A 118 -13.28 4.49 12.08
C LEU A 118 -13.54 4.94 10.63
N PRO A 119 -13.46 6.23 10.26
CA PRO A 119 -13.59 6.66 8.86
C PRO A 119 -12.43 6.27 7.94
N ALA A 120 -11.32 5.72 8.46
CA ALA A 120 -10.20 5.28 7.64
C ALA A 120 -10.65 4.26 6.60
N ASP A 121 -10.38 4.56 5.34
CA ASP A 121 -10.67 3.64 4.23
C ASP A 121 -9.50 2.67 4.02
N VAL A 122 -9.36 1.70 4.92
CA VAL A 122 -8.38 0.62 4.85
C VAL A 122 -9.11 -0.72 4.78
N PRO A 123 -8.62 -1.70 4.01
CA PRO A 123 -9.26 -3.01 3.94
C PRO A 123 -9.01 -3.77 5.25
N THR A 124 -10.07 -4.28 5.88
CA THR A 124 -9.94 -5.03 7.13
C THR A 124 -10.48 -6.45 6.98
N ILE A 125 -11.77 -6.66 7.23
CA ILE A 125 -12.39 -7.99 7.25
C ILE A 125 -12.89 -8.42 5.86
N GLU A 126 -12.95 -7.50 4.91
CA GLU A 126 -13.45 -7.75 3.57
C GLU A 126 -12.37 -8.42 2.71
N CYS A 127 -12.43 -9.76 2.59
CA CYS A 127 -11.42 -10.54 1.87
C CYS A 127 -11.20 -10.04 0.44
N ASP A 128 -12.26 -9.63 -0.25
CA ASP A 128 -12.27 -9.17 -1.64
C ASP A 128 -11.64 -7.78 -1.84
N ARG A 129 -11.39 -7.03 -0.76
CA ARG A 129 -10.63 -5.78 -0.83
C ARG A 129 -9.12 -5.99 -0.82
N CYS A 130 -8.66 -7.20 -0.51
CA CYS A 130 -7.26 -7.61 -0.64
C CYS A 130 -7.10 -8.61 -1.80
N HIS A 131 -7.93 -9.66 -1.80
CA HIS A 131 -7.96 -10.72 -2.80
C HIS A 131 -8.82 -10.33 -4.00
N ILE A 132 -8.28 -9.42 -4.81
CA ILE A 132 -8.99 -8.82 -5.94
C ILE A 132 -8.81 -9.70 -7.18
N GLU A 133 -9.91 -10.04 -7.84
CA GLU A 133 -9.85 -10.69 -9.16
C GLU A 133 -9.05 -9.83 -10.14
N LYS A 134 -8.21 -10.46 -10.98
CA LYS A 134 -7.38 -9.77 -11.98
C LYS A 134 -8.19 -8.79 -12.85
N THR A 135 -9.42 -9.14 -13.21
CA THR A 135 -10.34 -8.30 -14.01
C THR A 135 -10.79 -7.02 -13.31
N LYS A 136 -10.69 -6.96 -11.97
CA LYS A 136 -11.12 -5.84 -11.13
C LYS A 136 -9.97 -4.94 -10.67
N VAL A 137 -8.71 -5.30 -10.92
CA VAL A 137 -7.51 -4.56 -10.47
C VAL A 137 -7.51 -3.11 -10.96
N SER A 138 -7.75 -2.88 -12.26
CA SER A 138 -7.80 -1.52 -12.81
C SER A 138 -8.90 -0.64 -12.19
N LYS A 139 -10.02 -1.26 -11.79
CA LYS A 139 -11.09 -0.55 -11.07
C LYS A 139 -10.60 -0.14 -9.68
N GLU A 140 -9.86 -1.01 -9.00
CA GLU A 140 -9.29 -0.71 -7.69
C GLU A 140 -8.22 0.39 -7.76
N GLU A 141 -7.30 0.34 -8.73
CA GLU A 141 -6.31 1.40 -8.97
C GLU A 141 -6.97 2.77 -9.09
N LYS A 142 -8.03 2.87 -9.91
CA LYS A 142 -8.80 4.11 -10.08
C LYS A 142 -9.49 4.55 -8.78
N ARG A 143 -10.00 3.62 -7.98
CA ARG A 143 -10.61 3.88 -6.67
C ARG A 143 -9.58 4.48 -5.72
N ILE A 144 -8.40 3.87 -5.63
CA ILE A 144 -7.31 4.32 -4.77
C ILE A 144 -6.78 5.68 -5.27
N GLN A 145 -6.57 5.87 -6.58
CA GLN A 145 -6.17 7.17 -7.14
C GLN A 145 -7.17 8.27 -6.78
N LYS A 146 -8.48 7.99 -6.82
CA LYS A 146 -9.52 8.93 -6.41
C LYS A 146 -9.45 9.25 -4.92
N LYS A 147 -9.23 8.24 -4.08
CA LYS A 147 -9.05 8.42 -2.63
C LYS A 147 -7.85 9.33 -2.33
N LEU A 148 -6.73 9.16 -3.03
CA LEU A 148 -5.51 9.95 -2.81
C LEU A 148 -5.66 11.44 -3.15
N ARG A 149 -6.63 11.81 -4.01
CA ARG A 149 -6.98 13.22 -4.24
C ARG A 149 -7.60 13.90 -3.01
N HIS A 150 -8.25 13.13 -2.14
CA HIS A 150 -8.89 13.61 -0.91
C HIS A 150 -8.11 13.10 0.31
N LYS A 151 -6.84 13.53 0.38
CA LYS A 151 -5.86 13.06 1.35
C LYS A 151 -6.37 13.20 2.79
N GLN A 152 -6.44 12.08 3.50
CA GLN A 152 -6.87 12.02 4.90
C GLN A 152 -5.67 12.26 5.81
N LYS A 153 -5.32 13.52 6.07
CA LYS A 153 -4.18 13.89 6.94
C LYS A 153 -4.15 13.14 8.28
N LYS A 154 -5.33 12.88 8.84
CA LYS A 154 -5.49 12.11 10.09
C LYS A 154 -4.98 10.66 9.98
N VAL A 155 -5.14 10.00 8.83
CA VAL A 155 -4.62 8.64 8.62
C VAL A 155 -3.09 8.65 8.60
N GLU A 156 -2.46 9.61 7.94
CA GLU A 156 -0.99 9.74 7.95
C GLU A 156 -0.44 10.01 9.34
N GLU A 157 -1.10 10.89 10.10
CA GLU A 157 -0.72 11.17 11.47
C GLU A 157 -0.81 9.91 12.35
N ILE A 158 -1.88 9.13 12.18
CA ILE A 158 -2.03 7.84 12.87
C ILE A 158 -0.90 6.90 12.48
N ILE A 159 -0.60 6.72 11.19
CA ILE A 159 0.45 5.82 10.72
C ILE A 159 1.82 6.21 11.31
N LYS A 160 2.15 7.51 11.34
CA LYS A 160 3.40 8.02 11.93
C LYS A 160 3.56 7.69 13.41
N HIS A 161 2.47 7.73 14.17
CA HIS A 161 2.47 7.46 15.62
C HIS A 161 2.16 6.00 15.96
N LEU A 162 1.67 5.24 14.99
CA LEU A 162 1.50 3.80 15.12
C LEU A 162 2.90 3.21 15.25
N LYS A 163 3.36 3.01 16.49
CA LYS A 163 4.52 2.16 16.75
C LYS A 163 4.13 0.78 16.23
N ILE A 164 4.52 0.45 15.00
CA ILE A 164 4.37 -0.90 14.43
C ILE A 164 5.38 -1.77 15.17
N LYS A 165 5.11 -2.02 16.45
CA LYS A 165 5.72 -3.13 17.17
C LYS A 165 5.29 -4.37 16.40
N GLY A 166 6.27 -5.20 16.03
CA GLY A 166 6.03 -6.46 15.33
C GLY A 166 4.87 -7.21 15.98
N PHE A 167 4.08 -7.91 15.17
CA PHE A 167 2.91 -8.66 15.65
C PHE A 167 3.25 -9.81 16.61
N TYR A 168 4.54 -10.12 16.76
CA TYR A 168 5.04 -11.18 17.58
C TYR A 168 5.90 -10.58 18.70
N ARG A 169 5.46 -10.82 19.94
CA ARG A 169 6.36 -10.89 21.10
C ARG A 169 7.16 -12.18 21.00
#